data_AF-A0A2Z4IUU3-F1
#
_entry.id   AF-A0A2Z4IUU3-F1
#
_cell.length_a   1.000
_cell.length_b   1.000
_cell.length_c   1.000
_cell.angle_alpha   90.00
_cell.angle_beta   90.00
_cell.angle_gamma   90.00
#
_symmetry.space_group_name_H-M   'P 1'
#
loop_
_entity.id
_entity.type
_entity.pdbx_description
1 polymer ?
#
loop_
_entity_poly.entity_id
_entity_poly.type
_entity_poly.pdbx_seq_one_letter_code
_entity_poly.pdbx_strand_id
1 'polypeptide(L)'
;MHGTARPGVRRAWTVELRPEPGGPILVCQQCSHSGRPLSGTSARSELLAHLAGHARRDLLPAHLRTCQCHERGCSWHPRHRGCGGPIRLVLARERGGRLWRLADMCTACAAATSQAAVVPDTLINAPAAPSTHVGVGRKRRRPRGPNGQTRVREMLSYLASALPAETGPAARLIALQCALRMNDSAQVRLPVGVLRSLRLEPATNSWRELHQARWLYAPPPTSRANASAVVVQLPDVGLFAQCPARPDRLVAADWALRAACHVRTGCTPLPRLITMCLTAHTAPESIHGVMEVDRLAQECGLTTTEFVHALDRLAAAGQIGSWSVHSVSGDLHWTLTEQGEHGCGGAARP
;
A
#
# COMPACT_ATOMS: atom_id res chain seq x y z
N MET A 1 17.68 50.24 12.13
CA MET A 1 16.55 49.83 11.28
C MET A 1 16.07 48.46 11.72
N HIS A 2 14.87 48.37 12.30
CA HIS A 2 14.34 47.08 12.79
C HIS A 2 13.66 46.31 11.65
N GLY A 3 14.37 45.33 11.09
CA GLY A 3 13.75 44.35 10.19
C GLY A 3 12.80 43.46 10.98
N THR A 4 11.50 43.61 10.77
CA THR A 4 10.46 42.80 11.43
C THR A 4 10.58 41.33 11.00
N ALA A 5 11.23 40.52 11.84
CA ALA A 5 11.23 39.07 11.70
C ALA A 5 9.80 38.55 11.95
N ARG A 6 9.04 38.34 10.86
CA ARG A 6 7.75 37.64 10.93
C ARG A 6 7.97 36.27 11.60
N PRO A 7 7.12 35.85 12.56
CA PRO A 7 7.21 34.51 13.12
C PRO A 7 6.81 33.51 12.03
N GLY A 8 7.79 33.04 11.26
CA GLY A 8 7.60 32.05 10.23
C GLY A 8 7.09 30.76 10.83
N VAL A 9 6.00 30.23 10.29
CA VAL A 9 5.43 28.93 10.70
C VAL A 9 6.51 27.86 10.51
N ARG A 10 7.12 27.42 11.62
CA ARG A 10 8.20 26.43 11.61
C ARG A 10 7.62 25.06 11.30
N ARG A 11 7.57 24.71 10.02
CA ARG A 11 7.17 23.37 9.54
C ARG A 11 8.29 22.36 9.74
N ALA A 12 8.68 22.16 10.99
CA ALA A 12 9.69 21.21 11.43
C ALA A 12 9.32 20.67 12.81
N TRP A 13 8.90 19.40 12.87
CA TRP A 13 8.51 18.70 14.09
C TRP A 13 9.52 17.61 14.40
N THR A 14 9.88 17.47 15.67
CA THR A 14 10.84 16.45 16.13
C THR A 14 10.22 15.65 17.26
N VAL A 15 10.21 14.34 17.08
CA VAL A 15 9.67 13.36 18.03
C VAL A 15 10.75 12.34 18.35
N GLU A 16 10.92 12.04 19.62
CA GLU A 16 11.87 11.05 20.13
C GLU A 16 11.12 9.89 20.81
N LEU A 17 11.55 8.67 20.52
CA LEU A 17 11.19 7.47 21.27
C LEU A 17 12.28 7.23 22.32
N ARG A 18 11.97 7.54 23.57
CA ARG A 18 12.86 7.28 24.72
C ARG A 18 12.50 5.93 25.35
N PRO A 19 13.47 5.03 25.59
CA PRO A 19 13.22 3.81 26.35
C PRO A 19 13.06 4.17 27.83
N GLU A 20 11.96 3.74 28.45
CA GLU A 20 11.70 3.89 29.88
C GLU A 20 11.27 2.53 30.48
N PRO A 21 11.41 2.32 31.80
CA PRO A 21 10.90 1.12 32.46
C PRO A 21 9.37 1.02 32.31
N GLY A 22 8.90 0.04 31.54
CA GLY A 22 7.48 -0.13 31.18
C GLY A 22 7.13 0.14 29.71
N GLY A 23 8.09 0.59 28.90
CA GLY A 23 7.94 0.72 27.44
C GLY A 23 8.52 2.02 26.87
N PRO A 24 8.72 2.11 25.54
CA PRO A 24 9.14 3.36 24.92
C PRO A 24 8.09 4.46 25.09
N ILE A 25 8.47 5.63 25.58
CA ILE A 25 7.63 6.83 25.61
C ILE A 25 7.88 7.68 24.37
N LEU A 26 6.80 8.32 23.88
CA LEU A 26 6.88 9.34 22.85
C LEU A 26 7.05 10.73 23.49
N VAL A 27 8.09 11.46 23.07
CA VAL A 27 8.34 12.85 23.45
C VAL A 27 8.37 13.71 22.19
N CYS A 28 7.38 14.60 22.04
CA CYS A 28 7.34 15.58 20.98
C CYS A 28 7.86 16.93 21.48
N GLN A 29 8.72 17.60 20.72
CA GLN A 29 9.22 18.94 21.10
C GLN A 29 8.21 20.07 20.84
N GLN A 30 7.09 19.78 20.18
CA GLN A 30 6.06 20.75 19.77
C GLN A 30 4.69 20.52 20.44
N CYS A 31 4.53 19.47 21.26
CA CYS A 31 3.31 19.19 22.01
C CYS A 31 3.61 19.01 23.51
N SER A 32 2.72 19.51 24.37
CA SER A 32 2.71 19.18 25.80
C SER A 32 2.35 17.71 26.06
N HIS A 33 1.86 16.97 25.05
CA HIS A 33 1.69 15.52 25.10
C HIS A 33 3.05 14.81 25.10
N SER A 34 3.54 14.50 26.30
CA SER A 34 4.67 13.62 26.55
C SER A 34 4.28 12.58 27.61
N GLY A 35 4.78 11.35 27.48
CA GLY A 35 4.78 10.39 28.60
C GLY A 35 3.68 9.33 28.67
N ARG A 36 2.90 9.05 27.60
CA ARG A 36 2.17 7.77 27.56
C ARG A 36 3.16 6.64 27.19
N PRO A 37 3.27 5.55 27.97
CA PRO A 37 4.03 4.37 27.56
C PRO A 37 3.38 3.77 26.31
N LEU A 38 4.18 3.54 25.27
CA LEU A 38 3.73 2.89 24.05
C LEU A 38 4.08 1.40 24.12
N SER A 39 3.26 0.55 23.51
CA SER A 39 3.62 -0.85 23.34
C SER A 39 4.81 -0.94 22.38
N GLY A 40 5.82 -1.76 22.69
CA GLY A 40 7.07 -1.82 21.92
C GLY A 40 6.87 -2.11 20.43
N THR A 41 5.80 -2.84 20.08
CA THR A 41 5.40 -3.17 18.71
C THR A 41 4.62 -2.06 18.00
N SER A 42 3.88 -1.20 18.70
CA SER A 42 3.09 -0.09 18.12
C SER A 42 3.82 1.25 18.08
N ALA A 43 4.87 1.42 18.90
CA ALA A 43 5.53 2.70 19.17
C ALA A 43 5.93 3.51 17.93
N ARG A 44 6.40 2.83 16.87
CA ARG A 44 6.76 3.46 15.60
C ARG A 44 5.54 3.96 14.81
N SER A 45 4.47 3.19 14.77
CA SER A 45 3.23 3.54 14.06
C SER A 45 2.53 4.73 14.74
N GLU A 46 2.50 4.75 16.07
CA GLU A 46 1.96 5.86 16.85
C GLU A 46 2.80 7.15 16.69
N LEU A 47 4.13 7.04 16.64
CA LEU A 47 5.00 8.17 16.31
C LEU A 47 4.70 8.75 14.91
N LEU A 48 4.53 7.90 13.90
CA LEU A 48 4.24 8.35 12.55
C LEU A 48 2.85 8.98 12.45
N ALA A 49 1.85 8.43 13.15
CA ALA A 49 0.51 9.02 13.26
C ALA A 49 0.54 10.39 13.95
N HIS A 50 1.35 10.55 15.00
CA HIS A 50 1.54 11.82 15.72
C HIS A 50 2.19 12.89 14.82
N LEU A 51 3.29 12.56 14.12
CA LEU A 51 3.94 13.45 13.16
C LEU A 51 3.01 13.84 12.00
N ALA A 52 2.22 12.90 11.48
CA ALA A 52 1.21 13.18 10.46
C ALA A 52 0.08 14.10 10.99
N GLY A 53 -0.25 14.01 12.28
CA GLY A 53 -1.17 14.92 12.96
C GLY A 53 -0.69 16.38 12.91
N HIS A 54 0.58 16.63 13.20
CA HIS A 54 1.21 17.95 13.04
C HIS A 54 1.17 18.44 11.59
N ALA A 55 1.63 17.62 10.64
CA ALA A 55 1.71 18.01 9.23
C ALA A 55 0.33 18.37 8.61
N ARG A 56 -0.77 17.81 9.12
CA ARG A 56 -2.16 18.11 8.73
C ARG A 56 -2.79 19.31 9.45
N ARG A 57 -2.29 19.70 10.63
CA ARG A 57 -2.76 20.91 11.34
C ARG A 57 -2.09 22.16 10.78
N ASP A 58 -0.79 22.07 10.55
CA ASP A 58 0.04 23.19 10.10
C ASP A 58 0.17 23.21 8.56
N LEU A 59 -0.97 23.17 7.85
CA LEU A 59 -0.99 23.18 6.39
C LEU A 59 -0.54 24.53 5.83
N LEU A 60 0.53 24.50 5.02
CA LEU A 60 1.06 25.68 4.34
C LEU A 60 1.10 25.44 2.81
N PRO A 61 0.54 26.36 2.00
CA PRO A 61 0.62 26.32 0.55
C PRO A 61 2.07 26.22 0.05
N ALA A 62 2.31 25.47 -1.02
CA ALA A 62 3.66 25.17 -1.50
C ALA A 62 4.50 26.43 -1.82
N HIS A 63 3.87 27.53 -2.25
CA HIS A 63 4.54 28.80 -2.52
C HIS A 63 4.92 29.62 -1.27
N LEU A 64 4.44 29.22 -0.08
CA LEU A 64 4.82 29.81 1.21
C LEU A 64 5.77 28.91 2.01
N ARG A 65 6.00 27.67 1.58
CA ARG A 65 6.95 26.76 2.22
C ARG A 65 8.38 27.27 2.00
N THR A 66 9.18 27.22 3.05
CA THR A 66 10.61 27.52 3.03
C THR A 66 11.38 26.29 3.47
N CYS A 67 12.60 26.11 2.93
CA CYS A 67 13.45 25.02 3.36
C CYS A 67 13.90 25.27 4.80
N GLN A 68 13.53 24.39 5.73
CA GLN A 68 13.83 24.56 7.15
C GLN A 68 15.32 24.32 7.49
N CYS A 69 16.16 24.07 6.48
CA CYS A 69 17.64 24.00 6.56
C CYS A 69 18.28 25.33 6.99
N HIS A 70 17.69 26.49 6.61
CA HIS A 70 18.06 27.85 7.03
C HIS A 70 19.60 28.09 7.13
N GLU A 71 20.34 27.66 6.11
CA GLU A 71 21.78 27.36 6.21
C GLU A 71 22.70 28.54 6.61
N ARG A 72 23.19 28.51 7.85
CA ARG A 72 24.63 28.31 8.16
C ARG A 72 24.74 27.48 9.44
N GLY A 73 25.54 26.41 9.43
CA GLY A 73 25.77 25.56 10.61
C GLY A 73 24.62 24.60 10.97
N CYS A 74 23.72 24.30 10.03
CA CYS A 74 22.65 23.33 10.25
C CYS A 74 23.22 21.91 10.50
N SER A 75 22.73 21.23 11.53
CA SER A 75 23.20 19.90 11.95
C SER A 75 22.42 18.74 11.34
N TRP A 76 21.45 19.01 10.46
CA TRP A 76 20.49 18.02 9.97
C TRP A 76 21.05 17.14 8.83
N HIS A 77 22.02 17.65 8.08
CA HIS A 77 22.69 16.96 7.00
C HIS A 77 24.17 17.35 6.93
N PRO A 78 25.04 16.53 6.31
CA PRO A 78 26.39 16.93 5.96
C PRO A 78 26.40 18.19 5.08
N ARG A 79 27.56 18.86 5.03
CA ARG A 79 27.75 20.10 4.30
C ARG A 79 27.65 19.85 2.78
N HIS A 80 26.74 20.52 2.10
CA HIS A 80 26.60 20.47 0.63
C HIS A 80 26.63 21.88 0.02
N ARG A 81 26.37 21.99 -1.29
CA ARG A 81 26.47 23.25 -2.06
C ARG A 81 25.35 24.28 -1.80
N GLY A 82 24.59 24.18 -0.71
CA GLY A 82 23.49 25.09 -0.36
C GLY A 82 22.07 24.47 -0.52
N CYS A 83 21.08 24.89 0.29
CA CYS A 83 19.68 24.48 0.13
C CYS A 83 19.10 24.90 -1.27
N GLY A 84 18.83 23.96 -2.19
CA GLY A 84 18.23 24.21 -3.52
C GLY A 84 17.25 23.13 -4.05
N GLY A 85 16.47 23.48 -5.08
CA GLY A 85 15.40 22.65 -5.66
C GLY A 85 14.02 22.85 -5.00
N PRO A 86 12.93 22.22 -5.50
CA PRO A 86 11.60 22.36 -4.93
C PRO A 86 11.52 21.84 -3.50
N ILE A 87 10.71 22.49 -2.67
CA ILE A 87 10.50 22.13 -1.26
C ILE A 87 9.43 21.05 -1.15
N ARG A 88 9.73 20.02 -0.36
CA ARG A 88 8.88 18.86 -0.06
C ARG A 88 8.87 18.64 1.45
N LEU A 89 7.85 17.97 1.95
CA LEU A 89 7.90 17.46 3.30
C LEU A 89 8.80 16.21 3.33
N VAL A 90 9.73 16.15 4.29
CA VAL A 90 10.73 15.09 4.40
C VAL A 90 10.72 14.53 5.80
N LEU A 91 10.63 13.20 5.90
CA LEU A 91 10.75 12.43 7.13
C LEU A 91 12.18 11.89 7.24
N ALA A 92 12.94 12.35 8.22
CA ALA A 92 14.31 11.92 8.51
C ALA A 92 14.37 11.08 9.80
N ARG A 93 15.21 10.05 9.80
CA ARG A 93 15.45 9.15 10.93
C ARG A 93 16.87 9.34 11.46
N GLU A 94 17.00 9.68 12.74
CA GLU A 94 18.25 10.12 13.38
C GLU A 94 18.60 9.30 14.64
N ARG A 95 19.85 9.42 15.11
CA ARG A 95 20.36 8.82 16.37
C ARG A 95 20.08 7.31 16.52
N GLY A 96 20.35 6.55 15.46
CA GLY A 96 20.06 5.10 15.42
C GLY A 96 18.57 4.76 15.34
N GLY A 97 17.73 5.75 14.99
CA GLY A 97 16.30 5.56 14.79
C GLY A 97 15.39 5.84 15.98
N ARG A 98 15.94 6.43 17.04
CA ARG A 98 15.21 6.93 18.20
C ARG A 98 14.59 8.30 17.97
N LEU A 99 15.24 9.16 17.16
CA LEU A 99 14.74 10.49 16.84
C LEU A 99 14.21 10.52 15.41
N TRP A 100 13.04 11.14 15.24
CA TRP A 100 12.36 11.29 13.97
C TRP A 100 12.02 12.76 13.75
N ARG A 101 12.40 13.31 12.60
CA ARG A 101 12.09 14.69 12.22
C ARG A 101 11.24 14.70 10.96
N LEU A 102 10.14 15.45 10.99
CA LEU A 102 9.32 15.73 9.81
C LEU A 102 9.44 17.23 9.52
N ALA A 103 10.02 17.60 8.39
CA ALA A 103 10.27 19.01 8.07
C ALA A 103 10.15 19.32 6.57
N ASP A 104 9.79 20.57 6.24
CA ASP A 104 9.89 21.06 4.87
C ASP A 104 11.37 21.23 4.48
N MET A 105 11.84 20.47 3.48
CA MET A 105 13.20 20.54 2.94
C MET A 105 13.19 20.63 1.42
N CYS A 106 14.15 21.34 0.84
CA CYS A 106 14.37 21.36 -0.60
C CYS A 106 15.00 20.04 -1.07
N THR A 107 14.90 19.73 -2.36
CA THR A 107 15.44 18.48 -2.94
C THR A 107 16.91 18.24 -2.63
N ALA A 108 17.77 19.28 -2.64
CA ALA A 108 19.19 19.14 -2.30
C ALA A 108 19.42 18.70 -0.84
N CYS A 109 18.76 19.35 0.13
CA CYS A 109 18.86 18.97 1.54
C CYS A 109 18.22 17.61 1.83
N ALA A 110 17.12 17.28 1.15
CA ALA A 110 16.48 15.97 1.24
C ALA A 110 17.44 14.86 0.81
N ALA A 111 18.18 15.06 -0.28
CA ALA A 111 19.18 14.10 -0.77
C ALA A 111 20.45 14.05 0.10
N ALA A 112 20.82 15.15 0.76
CA ALA A 112 21.96 15.20 1.67
C ALA A 112 21.65 14.59 3.06
N THR A 113 20.38 14.55 3.48
CA THR A 113 19.97 14.05 4.80
C THR A 113 20.00 12.52 4.83
N SER A 114 20.79 11.93 5.73
CA SER A 114 20.89 10.48 5.88
C SER A 114 19.59 9.88 6.44
N GLN A 115 19.21 8.69 5.95
CA GLN A 115 17.95 8.00 6.31
C GLN A 115 16.70 8.89 6.19
N ALA A 116 16.65 9.74 5.16
CA ALA A 116 15.49 10.56 4.82
C ALA A 116 14.60 9.91 3.75
N ALA A 117 13.30 10.15 3.87
CA ALA A 117 12.29 9.81 2.86
C ALA A 117 11.43 11.03 2.55
N VAL A 118 11.24 11.33 1.26
CA VAL A 118 10.34 12.39 0.81
C VAL A 118 8.90 11.92 0.99
N VAL A 119 8.10 12.66 1.76
CA VAL A 119 6.67 12.43 1.94
C VAL A 119 5.93 13.06 0.76
N PRO A 120 5.18 12.29 -0.06
CA PRO A 120 4.42 12.85 -1.17
C PRO A 120 3.39 13.89 -0.72
N ASP A 121 3.35 15.04 -1.41
CA ASP A 121 2.40 16.14 -1.12
C ASP A 121 0.93 15.70 -1.15
N THR A 122 0.62 14.62 -1.87
CA THR A 122 -0.70 13.98 -1.93
C THR A 122 -1.18 13.40 -0.59
N LEU A 123 -0.28 13.10 0.34
CA LEU A 123 -0.63 12.60 1.68
C LEU A 123 -0.97 13.73 2.68
N ILE A 124 -0.75 14.99 2.27
CA ILE A 124 -0.82 16.17 3.15
C ILE A 124 -1.94 17.11 2.68
N ASN A 125 -2.04 17.35 1.38
CA ASN A 125 -3.05 18.24 0.78
C ASN A 125 -4.25 17.44 0.25
N ALA A 126 -5.13 16.97 1.13
CA ALA A 126 -6.44 16.42 0.77
C ALA A 126 -7.55 17.47 1.03
N PRO A 127 -7.87 18.38 0.09
CA PRO A 127 -9.02 19.26 0.21
C PRO A 127 -10.32 18.49 -0.08
N ALA A 128 -11.38 18.79 0.68
CA ALA A 128 -12.73 18.43 0.27
C ALA A 128 -13.10 19.24 -0.98
N ALA A 129 -13.40 18.55 -2.10
CA ALA A 129 -13.59 19.20 -3.38
C ALA A 129 -15.07 19.60 -3.61
N PRO A 130 -15.36 20.87 -3.98
CA PRO A 130 -16.64 21.24 -4.58
C PRO A 130 -16.66 20.82 -6.05
N SER A 131 -17.83 20.40 -6.54
CA SER A 131 -18.03 19.90 -7.89
C SER A 131 -18.33 21.01 -8.89
N THR A 132 -17.75 20.97 -10.10
CA THR A 132 -18.38 21.39 -11.36
C THR A 132 -17.55 20.96 -12.58
N HIS A 133 -18.20 20.86 -13.75
CA HIS A 133 -17.70 20.19 -14.96
C HIS A 133 -17.09 21.15 -16.02
N VAL A 134 -16.69 20.56 -17.17
CA VAL A 134 -16.23 21.16 -18.44
C VAL A 134 -14.73 21.53 -18.47
N GLY A 135 -13.92 21.15 -19.46
CA GLY A 135 -14.14 20.26 -20.62
C GLY A 135 -12.87 20.11 -21.49
N VAL A 136 -12.80 19.03 -22.29
CA VAL A 136 -11.97 18.80 -23.50
C VAL A 136 -10.45 19.15 -23.48
N GLY A 137 -9.61 18.13 -23.74
CA GLY A 137 -8.52 18.29 -24.72
C GLY A 137 -7.05 18.31 -24.26
N ARG A 138 -6.44 17.12 -24.14
CA ARG A 138 -5.19 16.68 -24.85
C ARG A 138 -4.51 15.52 -24.10
N LYS A 139 -4.18 14.44 -24.83
CA LYS A 139 -3.40 13.30 -24.35
C LYS A 139 -1.94 13.71 -24.08
N ARG A 140 -1.64 14.35 -22.94
CA ARG A 140 -0.29 14.29 -22.38
C ARG A 140 -0.01 12.82 -22.03
N ARG A 141 0.99 12.20 -22.68
CA ARG A 141 1.56 10.93 -22.21
C ARG A 141 2.01 11.16 -20.77
N ARG A 142 1.30 10.58 -19.81
CA ARG A 142 1.68 10.62 -18.39
C ARG A 142 3.00 9.85 -18.22
N PRO A 143 3.85 10.20 -17.23
CA PRO A 143 4.90 9.30 -16.80
C PRO A 143 4.30 7.92 -16.56
N ARG A 144 5.01 6.86 -16.98
CA ARG A 144 4.54 5.48 -16.79
C ARG A 144 4.39 5.25 -15.29
N GLY A 145 3.14 5.17 -14.81
CA GLY A 145 2.87 4.90 -13.40
C GLY A 145 3.50 3.57 -12.99
N PRO A 146 3.72 3.34 -11.68
CA PRO A 146 4.18 2.03 -11.20
C PRO A 146 3.25 0.93 -11.76
N ASN A 147 3.85 -0.19 -12.15
CA ASN A 147 3.18 -1.24 -12.88
C ASN A 147 2.00 -1.84 -12.07
N GLY A 148 1.06 -2.48 -12.77
CA GLY A 148 -0.14 -3.06 -12.14
C GLY A 148 0.19 -4.02 -10.98
N GLN A 149 1.29 -4.76 -11.11
CA GLN A 149 1.88 -5.61 -10.07
C GLN A 149 2.22 -4.85 -8.78
N THR A 150 2.95 -3.73 -8.87
CA THR A 150 3.29 -2.89 -7.70
C THR A 150 2.02 -2.39 -7.00
N ARG A 151 1.00 -2.00 -7.76
CA ARG A 151 -0.30 -1.57 -7.20
C ARG A 151 -1.05 -2.71 -6.52
N VAL A 152 -0.95 -3.94 -7.01
CA VAL A 152 -1.52 -5.12 -6.35
C VAL A 152 -0.77 -5.44 -5.07
N ARG A 153 0.57 -5.38 -5.06
CA ARG A 153 1.37 -5.52 -3.84
C ARG A 153 1.02 -4.49 -2.76
N GLU A 154 0.91 -3.21 -3.14
CA GLU A 154 0.47 -2.15 -2.22
C GLU A 154 -0.93 -2.45 -1.66
N MET A 155 -1.85 -2.87 -2.51
CA MET A 155 -3.23 -3.18 -2.11
C MET A 155 -3.32 -4.43 -1.23
N LEU A 156 -2.54 -5.47 -1.50
CA LEU A 156 -2.43 -6.66 -0.63
C LEU A 156 -1.90 -6.27 0.75
N SER A 157 -0.83 -5.48 0.81
CA SER A 157 -0.27 -4.99 2.07
C SER A 157 -1.24 -4.09 2.84
N TYR A 158 -2.09 -3.32 2.16
CA TYR A 158 -3.18 -2.58 2.79
C TYR A 158 -4.28 -3.53 3.31
N LEU A 159 -4.75 -4.49 2.51
CA LEU A 159 -5.79 -5.44 2.90
C LEU A 159 -5.36 -6.31 4.09
N ALA A 160 -4.09 -6.68 4.19
CA ALA A 160 -3.51 -7.37 5.35
C ALA A 160 -3.64 -6.58 6.67
N SER A 161 -3.76 -5.25 6.59
CA SER A 161 -3.95 -4.35 7.73
C SER A 161 -5.42 -3.94 7.96
N ALA A 162 -6.25 -3.96 6.92
CA ALA A 162 -7.63 -3.49 6.94
C ALA A 162 -8.66 -4.61 7.14
N LEU A 163 -8.30 -5.86 6.84
CA LEU A 163 -9.16 -7.04 7.03
C LEU A 163 -8.71 -7.83 8.27
N PRO A 164 -9.65 -8.33 9.09
CA PRO A 164 -9.36 -9.29 10.16
C PRO A 164 -8.58 -10.51 9.64
N ALA A 165 -7.72 -11.09 10.48
CA ALA A 165 -6.86 -12.21 10.11
C ALA A 165 -7.69 -13.41 9.60
N GLU A 166 -8.85 -13.62 10.22
CA GLU A 166 -9.83 -14.67 9.98
C GLU A 166 -10.60 -14.50 8.65
N THR A 167 -10.45 -13.37 7.96
CA THR A 167 -11.12 -13.10 6.68
C THR A 167 -10.62 -14.07 5.61
N GLY A 168 -11.51 -14.90 5.07
CA GLY A 168 -11.11 -16.04 4.24
C GLY A 168 -10.46 -15.65 2.91
N PRO A 169 -9.70 -16.57 2.28
CA PRO A 169 -9.00 -16.30 1.01
C PRO A 169 -9.93 -15.84 -0.12
N ALA A 170 -11.15 -16.38 -0.17
CA ALA A 170 -12.18 -15.97 -1.12
C ALA A 170 -12.63 -14.51 -0.89
N ALA A 171 -12.88 -14.12 0.36
CA ALA A 171 -13.21 -12.75 0.75
C ALA A 171 -12.05 -11.79 0.43
N ARG A 172 -10.80 -12.17 0.69
CA ARG A 172 -9.62 -11.38 0.34
C ARG A 172 -9.46 -11.13 -1.17
N LEU A 173 -9.74 -12.14 -2.01
CA LEU A 173 -9.76 -11.97 -3.48
C LEU A 173 -10.89 -11.04 -3.95
N ILE A 174 -12.08 -11.12 -3.35
CA ILE A 174 -13.18 -10.18 -3.61
C ILE A 174 -12.76 -8.76 -3.20
N ALA A 175 -12.19 -8.60 -2.02
CA ALA A 175 -11.76 -7.31 -1.49
C ALA A 175 -10.71 -6.64 -2.39
N LEU A 176 -9.71 -7.40 -2.86
CA LEU A 176 -8.73 -6.91 -3.83
C LEU A 176 -9.37 -6.42 -5.13
N GLN A 177 -10.28 -7.20 -5.73
CA GLN A 177 -10.98 -6.75 -6.94
C GLN A 177 -11.90 -5.56 -6.68
N CYS A 178 -12.51 -5.46 -5.50
CA CYS A 178 -13.34 -4.33 -5.11
C CYS A 178 -12.51 -3.04 -4.98
N ALA A 179 -11.43 -3.07 -4.21
CA ALA A 179 -10.56 -1.93 -3.99
C ALA A 179 -9.92 -1.42 -5.30
N LEU A 180 -9.52 -2.33 -6.20
CA LEU A 180 -8.93 -1.95 -7.49
C LEU A 180 -9.98 -1.50 -8.53
N ARG A 181 -11.27 -1.80 -8.36
CA ARG A 181 -12.34 -1.41 -9.30
C ARG A 181 -13.27 -0.31 -8.79
N MET A 182 -13.06 0.19 -7.57
CA MET A 182 -13.88 1.27 -7.02
C MET A 182 -13.79 2.56 -7.84
N ASN A 183 -14.91 3.26 -7.95
CA ASN A 183 -14.96 4.63 -8.46
C ASN A 183 -14.59 5.63 -7.37
N ASP A 184 -14.59 6.91 -7.71
CA ASP A 184 -14.14 7.99 -6.82
C ASP A 184 -15.22 8.37 -5.77
N SER A 185 -16.38 7.70 -5.79
CA SER A 185 -17.47 7.77 -4.81
C SER A 185 -17.57 6.49 -3.95
N ALA A 186 -16.47 5.72 -3.89
CA ALA A 186 -16.36 4.45 -3.18
C ALA A 186 -17.24 3.29 -3.64
N GLN A 187 -17.97 3.45 -4.74
CA GLN A 187 -18.83 2.42 -5.28
C GLN A 187 -18.06 1.51 -6.24
N VAL A 188 -18.22 0.21 -6.05
CA VAL A 188 -17.71 -0.85 -6.91
C VAL A 188 -18.88 -1.44 -7.69
N ARG A 189 -18.70 -1.62 -9.00
CA ARG A 189 -19.55 -2.52 -9.81
C ARG A 189 -18.69 -3.68 -10.27
N LEU A 190 -18.74 -4.81 -9.55
CA LEU A 190 -17.94 -6.00 -9.82
C LEU A 190 -18.69 -6.93 -10.78
N PRO A 191 -18.22 -7.16 -12.02
CA PRO A 191 -18.92 -8.04 -12.96
C PRO A 191 -18.94 -9.50 -12.47
N VAL A 192 -20.06 -10.19 -12.66
CA VAL A 192 -20.19 -11.63 -12.31
C VAL A 192 -19.17 -12.48 -13.08
N GLY A 193 -18.74 -12.03 -14.27
CA GLY A 193 -17.63 -12.64 -15.01
C GLY A 193 -16.32 -12.71 -14.22
N VAL A 194 -16.00 -11.69 -13.40
CA VAL A 194 -14.78 -11.66 -12.57
C VAL A 194 -14.87 -12.71 -11.45
N LEU A 195 -16.02 -12.80 -10.77
CA LEU A 195 -16.28 -13.81 -9.74
C LEU A 195 -16.22 -15.24 -10.31
N ARG A 196 -16.76 -15.44 -11.52
CA ARG A 196 -16.69 -16.70 -12.26
C ARG A 196 -15.26 -17.07 -12.67
N SER A 197 -14.47 -16.11 -13.16
CA SER A 197 -13.04 -16.32 -13.49
C SER A 197 -12.20 -16.69 -12.27
N LEU A 198 -12.45 -16.03 -11.13
CA LEU A 198 -11.79 -16.35 -9.85
C LEU A 198 -12.34 -17.61 -9.16
N ARG A 199 -13.40 -18.24 -9.71
CA ARG A 199 -14.08 -19.43 -9.15
C ARG A 199 -14.61 -19.20 -7.74
N LEU A 200 -15.19 -18.01 -7.51
CA LEU A 200 -15.71 -17.60 -6.20
C LEU A 200 -17.23 -17.82 -6.04
N GLU A 201 -17.92 -18.27 -7.08
CA GLU A 201 -19.37 -18.52 -7.03
C GLU A 201 -19.70 -19.91 -6.44
N PRO A 202 -20.68 -20.02 -5.51
CA PRO A 202 -21.49 -18.95 -4.93
C PRO A 202 -20.75 -18.17 -3.83
N ALA A 203 -20.57 -16.86 -4.02
CA ALA A 203 -19.72 -16.02 -3.16
C ALA A 203 -20.36 -15.59 -1.82
N THR A 204 -21.54 -16.12 -1.47
CA THR A 204 -22.43 -15.61 -0.41
C THR A 204 -21.76 -15.51 0.97
N ASN A 205 -20.95 -16.50 1.35
CA ASN A 205 -20.24 -16.49 2.63
C ASN A 205 -19.14 -15.42 2.64
N SER A 206 -18.35 -15.32 1.59
CA SER A 206 -17.29 -14.32 1.42
C SER A 206 -17.82 -12.88 1.44
N TRP A 207 -18.98 -12.63 0.83
CA TRP A 207 -19.65 -11.33 0.94
C TRP A 207 -20.14 -11.03 2.36
N ARG A 208 -20.62 -12.06 3.09
CA ARG A 208 -21.03 -11.93 4.50
C ARG A 208 -19.83 -11.63 5.41
N GLU A 209 -18.70 -12.30 5.22
CA GLU A 209 -17.44 -12.05 5.95
C GLU A 209 -17.01 -10.59 5.80
N LEU A 210 -16.93 -10.06 4.57
CA LEU A 210 -16.53 -8.67 4.31
C LEU A 210 -17.53 -7.65 4.89
N HIS A 211 -18.83 -7.97 4.92
CA HIS A 211 -19.84 -7.14 5.56
C HIS A 211 -19.72 -7.18 7.10
N GLN A 212 -19.45 -8.34 7.68
CA GLN A 212 -19.23 -8.51 9.13
C GLN A 212 -17.94 -7.79 9.59
N ALA A 213 -16.88 -7.83 8.76
CA ALA A 213 -15.66 -7.04 8.92
C ALA A 213 -15.88 -5.53 8.70
N ARG A 214 -17.09 -5.08 8.35
CA ARG A 214 -17.45 -3.69 8.01
C ARG A 214 -16.63 -3.10 6.87
N TRP A 215 -16.03 -3.96 6.05
CA TRP A 215 -15.15 -3.56 4.94
C TRP A 215 -15.93 -3.21 3.66
N LEU A 216 -17.18 -3.66 3.55
CA LEU A 216 -18.12 -3.22 2.52
C LEU A 216 -19.56 -3.18 3.02
N TYR A 217 -20.37 -2.35 2.36
CA TYR A 217 -21.82 -2.34 2.48
C TYR A 217 -22.46 -2.61 1.12
N ALA A 218 -23.52 -3.40 1.10
CA ALA A 218 -24.39 -3.50 -0.08
C ALA A 218 -25.34 -2.29 -0.07
N PRO A 219 -25.32 -1.41 -1.08
CA PRO A 219 -26.35 -0.39 -1.21
C PRO A 219 -27.73 -1.06 -1.41
N PRO A 220 -28.83 -0.42 -0.96
CA PRO A 220 -30.16 -0.96 -1.17
C PRO A 220 -30.42 -1.21 -2.66
N PRO A 221 -31.13 -2.29 -3.03
CA PRO A 221 -31.24 -2.73 -4.43
C PRO A 221 -32.06 -1.74 -5.28
N THR A 222 -31.39 -0.82 -5.95
CA THR A 222 -32.01 0.13 -6.89
C THR A 222 -32.42 -0.56 -8.19
N SER A 223 -33.63 -1.12 -8.19
CA SER A 223 -34.36 -1.72 -9.32
C SER A 223 -33.69 -2.90 -10.04
N ARG A 224 -34.43 -4.01 -10.16
CA ARG A 224 -33.97 -5.24 -10.83
C ARG A 224 -34.02 -5.07 -12.36
N ALA A 225 -32.92 -4.64 -12.95
CA ALA A 225 -32.67 -4.77 -14.40
C ALA A 225 -31.28 -5.36 -14.64
N ASN A 226 -31.24 -6.63 -15.07
CA ASN A 226 -30.06 -7.40 -15.50
C ASN A 226 -28.89 -7.46 -14.50
N ALA A 227 -28.90 -8.49 -13.64
CA ALA A 227 -27.90 -8.80 -12.61
C ALA A 227 -26.55 -9.31 -13.18
N SER A 228 -25.92 -8.54 -14.07
CA SER A 228 -24.59 -8.84 -14.65
C SER A 228 -23.41 -8.44 -13.76
N ALA A 229 -23.66 -7.73 -12.66
CA ALA A 229 -22.66 -7.27 -11.71
C ALA A 229 -23.24 -7.13 -10.29
N VAL A 230 -22.39 -7.36 -9.30
CA VAL A 230 -22.66 -7.02 -7.89
C VAL A 230 -22.23 -5.58 -7.65
N VAL A 231 -23.05 -4.79 -6.96
CA VAL A 231 -22.72 -3.42 -6.56
C VAL A 231 -22.50 -3.38 -5.05
N VAL A 232 -21.38 -2.81 -4.61
CA VAL A 232 -21.05 -2.58 -3.19
C VAL A 232 -20.41 -1.20 -3.00
N GLN A 233 -20.40 -0.71 -1.77
CA GLN A 233 -19.73 0.52 -1.38
C GLN A 233 -18.67 0.23 -0.31
N LEU A 234 -17.50 0.86 -0.43
CA LEU A 234 -16.36 0.71 0.47
C LEU A 234 -16.32 1.89 1.45
N PRO A 235 -16.50 1.70 2.77
CA PRO A 235 -16.51 2.80 3.73
C PRO A 235 -15.11 3.31 4.11
N ASP A 236 -14.04 2.59 3.75
CA ASP A 236 -12.69 2.90 4.23
C ASP A 236 -12.07 4.11 3.50
N VAL A 237 -11.88 5.19 4.25
CA VAL A 237 -11.26 6.45 3.79
C VAL A 237 -9.80 6.28 3.38
N GLY A 238 -9.09 5.30 3.96
CA GLY A 238 -7.69 4.97 3.67
C GLY A 238 -7.46 4.54 2.22
N LEU A 239 -8.44 3.86 1.60
CA LEU A 239 -8.42 3.52 0.18
C LEU A 239 -8.36 4.76 -0.71
N PHE A 240 -9.08 5.83 -0.37
CA PHE A 240 -9.12 7.07 -1.19
C PHE A 240 -7.82 7.86 -1.11
N ALA A 241 -7.19 7.88 0.07
CA ALA A 241 -5.93 8.59 0.28
C ALA A 241 -4.73 7.98 -0.47
N GLN A 242 -4.80 6.68 -0.80
CA GLN A 242 -3.69 5.94 -1.43
C GLN A 242 -3.86 5.73 -2.95
N CYS A 243 -5.02 6.09 -3.51
CA CYS A 243 -5.40 5.57 -4.83
C CYS A 243 -4.81 6.35 -6.02
N PRO A 244 -4.11 5.69 -6.97
CA PRO A 244 -3.80 6.28 -8.27
C PRO A 244 -5.08 6.49 -9.09
N ALA A 245 -4.95 7.15 -10.25
CA ALA A 245 -6.10 7.44 -11.10
C ALA A 245 -6.83 6.15 -11.52
N ARG A 246 -8.17 6.22 -11.64
CA ARG A 246 -9.02 5.06 -11.94
C ARG A 246 -8.54 4.15 -13.08
N PRO A 247 -7.98 4.64 -14.21
CA PRO A 247 -7.41 3.77 -15.25
C PRO A 247 -6.28 2.88 -14.76
N ASP A 248 -5.39 3.40 -13.91
CA ASP A 248 -4.25 2.66 -13.36
C ASP A 248 -4.74 1.53 -12.42
N ARG A 249 -5.79 1.82 -11.64
CA ARG A 249 -6.45 0.82 -10.76
C ARG A 249 -7.09 -0.31 -11.56
N LEU A 250 -7.75 0.00 -12.68
CA LEU A 250 -8.33 -1.01 -13.57
C LEU A 250 -7.27 -1.89 -14.23
N VAL A 251 -6.15 -1.31 -14.69
CA VAL A 251 -5.01 -2.09 -15.21
C VAL A 251 -4.45 -3.04 -14.14
N ALA A 252 -4.35 -2.58 -12.89
CA ALA A 252 -3.96 -3.42 -11.76
C ALA A 252 -5.00 -4.52 -11.45
N ALA A 253 -6.30 -4.22 -11.51
CA ALA A 253 -7.38 -5.19 -11.32
C ALA A 253 -7.37 -6.31 -12.37
N ASP A 254 -7.10 -5.98 -13.63
CA ASP A 254 -6.99 -6.92 -14.73
C ASP A 254 -5.68 -7.72 -14.69
N TRP A 255 -4.59 -7.11 -14.19
CA TRP A 255 -3.35 -7.84 -13.87
C TRP A 255 -3.58 -8.86 -12.75
N ALA A 256 -4.22 -8.46 -11.64
CA ALA A 256 -4.55 -9.36 -10.53
C ALA A 256 -5.45 -10.52 -10.97
N LEU A 257 -6.42 -10.23 -11.83
CA LEU A 257 -7.31 -11.25 -12.40
C LEU A 257 -6.53 -12.26 -13.25
N ARG A 258 -5.59 -11.81 -14.10
CA ARG A 258 -4.73 -12.73 -14.88
C ARG A 258 -3.81 -13.55 -13.96
N ALA A 259 -3.16 -12.90 -12.99
CA ALA A 259 -2.29 -13.55 -12.01
C ALA A 259 -3.02 -14.68 -11.25
N ALA A 260 -4.20 -14.40 -10.69
CA ALA A 260 -5.03 -15.39 -10.00
C ALA A 260 -5.63 -16.47 -10.94
N CYS A 261 -5.76 -16.19 -12.24
CA CYS A 261 -6.24 -17.13 -13.25
C CYS A 261 -5.14 -18.09 -13.77
N HIS A 262 -3.85 -17.79 -13.62
CA HIS A 262 -2.76 -18.69 -14.07
C HIS A 262 -2.75 -20.02 -13.31
N VAL A 263 -3.34 -20.08 -12.11
CA VAL A 263 -3.52 -21.34 -11.37
C VAL A 263 -4.51 -22.26 -12.07
N ARG A 264 -4.08 -23.52 -12.30
CA ARG A 264 -4.82 -24.58 -13.02
C ARG A 264 -6.30 -24.67 -12.65
N THR A 265 -7.11 -25.05 -13.63
CA THR A 265 -8.56 -25.27 -13.47
C THR A 265 -8.84 -26.36 -12.44
N GLY A 266 -9.61 -26.03 -11.40
CA GLY A 266 -9.97 -26.95 -10.30
C GLY A 266 -9.54 -26.48 -8.91
N CYS A 267 -8.56 -25.57 -8.82
CA CYS A 267 -8.06 -25.10 -7.52
C CYS A 267 -9.06 -24.20 -6.77
N THR A 268 -9.09 -24.40 -5.44
CA THR A 268 -9.83 -23.58 -4.48
C THR A 268 -9.31 -22.13 -4.42
N PRO A 269 -10.02 -21.20 -3.77
CA PRO A 269 -9.62 -19.78 -3.71
C PRO A 269 -8.24 -19.54 -3.06
N LEU A 270 -7.82 -20.39 -2.13
CA LEU A 270 -6.55 -20.21 -1.42
C LEU A 270 -5.30 -20.34 -2.32
N PRO A 271 -5.10 -21.42 -3.09
CA PRO A 271 -4.08 -21.50 -4.14
C PRO A 271 -4.01 -20.25 -5.03
N ARG A 272 -5.16 -19.73 -5.47
CA ARG A 272 -5.23 -18.53 -6.33
C ARG A 272 -4.71 -17.28 -5.61
N LEU A 273 -5.07 -17.10 -4.34
CA LEU A 273 -4.56 -16.00 -3.53
C LEU A 273 -3.05 -16.10 -3.31
N ILE A 274 -2.54 -17.28 -2.91
CA ILE A 274 -1.11 -17.47 -2.67
C ILE A 274 -0.30 -17.25 -3.94
N THR A 275 -0.62 -17.93 -5.05
CA THR A 275 0.11 -17.75 -6.31
C THR A 275 0.07 -16.30 -6.79
N MET A 276 -1.06 -15.60 -6.63
CA MET A 276 -1.15 -14.17 -6.96
C MET A 276 -0.30 -13.29 -6.03
N CYS A 277 -0.23 -13.58 -4.72
CA CYS A 277 0.65 -12.88 -3.79
C CYS A 277 2.13 -13.10 -4.15
N LEU A 278 2.56 -14.34 -4.32
CA LEU A 278 3.93 -14.67 -4.77
C LEU A 278 4.25 -13.94 -6.08
N THR A 279 3.35 -13.98 -7.07
CA THR A 279 3.50 -13.25 -8.34
C THR A 279 3.56 -11.73 -8.15
N ALA A 280 2.87 -11.16 -7.16
CA ALA A 280 2.90 -9.72 -6.87
C ALA A 280 4.22 -9.26 -6.22
N HIS A 281 4.90 -10.16 -5.51
CA HIS A 281 6.18 -9.90 -4.83
C HIS A 281 7.41 -10.33 -5.63
N THR A 282 7.28 -11.22 -6.62
CA THR A 282 8.34 -11.52 -7.60
C THR A 282 8.63 -10.30 -8.49
N ALA A 283 9.90 -10.02 -8.81
CA ALA A 283 10.24 -8.92 -9.73
C ALA A 283 9.76 -9.21 -11.18
N PRO A 284 9.41 -8.21 -12.01
CA PRO A 284 8.77 -8.43 -13.33
C PRO A 284 9.56 -9.29 -14.32
N GLU A 285 10.89 -9.32 -14.18
CA GLU A 285 11.84 -10.02 -15.04
C GLU A 285 12.49 -11.21 -14.32
N SER A 286 11.91 -11.62 -13.18
CA SER A 286 12.39 -12.72 -12.35
C SER A 286 11.31 -13.79 -12.21
N ILE A 287 11.73 -15.04 -12.04
CA ILE A 287 10.88 -16.12 -11.48
C ILE A 287 11.10 -16.30 -9.98
N HIS A 288 12.16 -15.72 -9.43
CA HIS A 288 12.59 -15.80 -8.04
C HIS A 288 12.04 -14.62 -7.22
N GLY A 289 11.55 -14.89 -6.02
CA GLY A 289 11.17 -13.87 -5.04
C GLY A 289 11.63 -14.21 -3.63
N VAL A 290 11.72 -13.18 -2.78
CA VAL A 290 12.13 -13.26 -1.38
C VAL A 290 11.28 -12.32 -0.54
N MET A 291 10.69 -12.80 0.55
CA MET A 291 10.00 -11.98 1.56
C MET A 291 9.79 -12.77 2.87
N GLU A 292 9.72 -12.07 4.00
CA GLU A 292 9.31 -12.61 5.31
C GLU A 292 8.05 -13.50 5.19
N VAL A 293 8.14 -14.75 5.68
CA VAL A 293 7.05 -15.73 5.53
C VAL A 293 5.76 -15.32 6.24
N ASP A 294 5.88 -14.71 7.42
CA ASP A 294 4.75 -14.24 8.24
C ASP A 294 3.95 -13.15 7.51
N ARG A 295 4.63 -12.29 6.73
CA ARG A 295 3.98 -11.23 5.96
C ARG A 295 3.15 -11.78 4.81
N LEU A 296 3.66 -12.77 4.09
CA LEU A 296 2.88 -13.45 3.03
C LEU A 296 1.67 -14.20 3.61
N ALA A 297 1.85 -14.87 4.76
CA ALA A 297 0.76 -15.53 5.47
C ALA A 297 -0.32 -14.52 5.89
N GLN A 298 0.07 -13.35 6.43
CA GLN A 298 -0.86 -12.28 6.82
C GLN A 298 -1.61 -11.68 5.62
N GLU A 299 -0.96 -11.46 4.47
CA GLU A 299 -1.63 -11.03 3.23
C GLU A 299 -2.67 -12.07 2.76
N CYS A 300 -2.36 -13.36 2.92
CA CYS A 300 -3.25 -14.47 2.58
C CYS A 300 -4.38 -14.73 3.61
N GLY A 301 -4.28 -14.20 4.84
CA GLY A 301 -5.23 -14.48 5.93
C GLY A 301 -5.02 -15.87 6.54
N LEU A 302 -3.76 -16.27 6.71
CA LEU A 302 -3.36 -17.56 7.27
C LEU A 302 -2.36 -17.38 8.40
N THR A 303 -2.27 -18.40 9.27
CA THR A 303 -1.08 -18.59 10.09
C THR A 303 0.11 -19.03 9.23
N THR A 304 1.33 -18.78 9.70
CA THR A 304 2.57 -19.18 9.03
C THR A 304 2.62 -20.69 8.75
N THR A 305 2.12 -21.50 9.70
CA THR A 305 2.01 -22.97 9.57
C THR A 305 1.04 -23.40 8.46
N GLU A 306 -0.13 -22.79 8.35
CA GLU A 306 -1.10 -23.09 7.29
C GLU A 306 -0.59 -22.63 5.92
N PHE A 307 0.11 -21.50 5.89
CA PHE A 307 0.69 -20.95 4.68
C PHE A 307 1.81 -21.85 4.15
N VAL A 308 2.72 -22.32 5.01
CA VAL A 308 3.75 -23.31 4.67
C VAL A 308 3.15 -24.60 4.11
N HIS A 309 2.16 -25.20 4.78
CA HIS A 309 1.46 -26.39 4.26
C HIS A 309 0.67 -26.13 2.96
N ALA A 310 0.28 -24.88 2.69
CA ALA A 310 -0.31 -24.52 1.40
C ALA A 310 0.76 -24.42 0.30
N LEU A 311 1.98 -23.95 0.60
CA LEU A 311 3.11 -23.97 -0.32
C LEU A 311 3.55 -25.40 -0.67
N ASP A 312 3.62 -26.32 0.30
CA ASP A 312 3.85 -27.76 0.04
C ASP A 312 2.91 -28.30 -1.05
N ARG A 313 1.60 -28.08 -0.87
CA ARG A 313 0.57 -28.54 -1.81
C ARG A 313 0.67 -27.85 -3.17
N LEU A 314 1.07 -26.58 -3.22
CA LEU A 314 1.30 -25.85 -4.48
C LEU A 314 2.51 -26.39 -5.24
N ALA A 315 3.60 -26.71 -4.54
CA ALA A 315 4.79 -27.31 -5.13
C ALA A 315 4.51 -28.72 -5.63
N ALA A 316 3.88 -29.58 -4.82
CA ALA A 316 3.46 -30.93 -5.20
C ALA A 316 2.48 -30.93 -6.40
N ALA A 317 1.65 -29.90 -6.54
CA ALA A 317 0.75 -29.72 -7.68
C ALA A 317 1.40 -29.06 -8.92
N GLY A 318 2.70 -28.75 -8.88
CA GLY A 318 3.44 -28.10 -9.96
C GLY A 318 2.95 -26.68 -10.29
N GLN A 319 2.55 -25.91 -9.27
CA GLN A 319 2.03 -24.54 -9.41
C GLN A 319 3.04 -23.47 -8.96
N ILE A 320 4.06 -23.90 -8.20
CA ILE A 320 5.30 -23.18 -7.91
C ILE A 320 6.44 -24.17 -8.15
N GLY A 321 7.60 -23.69 -8.60
CA GLY A 321 8.72 -24.57 -8.95
C GLY A 321 9.41 -25.13 -7.71
N SER A 322 9.73 -24.26 -6.77
CA SER A 322 10.33 -24.61 -5.47
C SER A 322 10.07 -23.50 -4.45
N TRP A 323 10.19 -23.82 -3.17
CA TRP A 323 10.24 -22.84 -2.10
C TRP A 323 11.08 -23.36 -0.93
N SER A 324 11.61 -22.45 -0.12
CA SER A 324 12.29 -22.75 1.14
C SER A 324 12.17 -21.57 2.10
N VAL A 325 12.22 -21.83 3.41
CA VAL A 325 12.34 -20.78 4.43
C VAL A 325 13.75 -20.80 4.99
N HIS A 326 14.43 -19.65 4.97
CA HIS A 326 15.77 -19.52 5.49
C HIS A 326 15.74 -19.45 7.03
N SER A 327 16.25 -20.48 7.69
CA SER A 327 16.06 -20.72 9.14
C SER A 327 16.58 -19.62 10.06
N VAL A 328 17.54 -18.81 9.61
CA VAL A 328 18.16 -17.74 10.42
C VAL A 328 17.41 -16.41 10.29
N SER A 329 16.77 -16.14 9.14
CA SER A 329 16.11 -14.85 8.87
C SER A 329 14.58 -14.91 8.79
N GLY A 330 13.99 -16.10 8.61
CA GLY A 330 12.55 -16.26 8.39
C GLY A 330 12.09 -15.86 6.98
N ASP A 331 13.03 -15.56 6.07
CA ASP A 331 12.72 -15.23 4.68
C ASP A 331 12.22 -16.47 3.94
N LEU A 332 11.05 -16.36 3.32
CA LEU A 332 10.63 -17.28 2.29
C LEU A 332 11.33 -16.94 0.98
N HIS A 333 12.03 -17.91 0.41
CA HIS A 333 12.48 -17.90 -0.97
C HIS A 333 11.54 -18.77 -1.81
N TRP A 334 11.18 -18.34 -3.02
CA TRP A 334 10.39 -19.14 -3.94
C TRP A 334 10.81 -18.97 -5.38
N THR A 335 10.52 -19.98 -6.20
CA THR A 335 10.56 -19.91 -7.66
C THR A 335 9.18 -20.20 -8.24
N LEU A 336 8.73 -19.35 -9.17
CA LEU A 336 7.54 -19.61 -9.97
C LEU A 336 7.90 -20.57 -11.11
N THR A 337 6.96 -21.44 -11.50
CA THR A 337 7.13 -22.27 -12.70
C THR A 337 7.15 -21.38 -13.94
N GLU A 338 8.19 -21.48 -14.76
CA GLU A 338 8.21 -20.84 -16.07
C GLU A 338 7.03 -21.33 -16.91
N GLN A 339 6.36 -20.40 -17.59
CA GLN A 339 5.31 -20.76 -18.54
C GLN A 339 5.98 -21.27 -19.79
N GLY A 340 6.04 -22.60 -19.95
CA GLY A 340 6.45 -23.21 -21.20
C GLY A 340 5.56 -22.69 -22.33
N GLU A 341 6.15 -21.91 -23.23
CA GLU A 341 5.50 -21.44 -24.46
C GLU A 341 4.89 -22.65 -25.15
N HIS A 342 3.55 -22.76 -25.14
CA HIS A 342 2.86 -23.71 -25.99
C HIS A 342 2.89 -23.15 -27.40
N GLY A 343 4.05 -23.32 -28.03
CA GLY A 343 4.26 -23.06 -29.44
C GLY A 343 3.15 -23.76 -30.22
N CYS A 344 2.53 -23.01 -31.14
CA CYS A 344 1.54 -23.53 -32.06
C CYS A 344 2.26 -24.43 -33.07
N GLY A 345 2.61 -25.66 -32.65
CA GLY A 345 3.18 -26.68 -33.49
C GLY A 345 2.21 -27.06 -34.59
N GLY A 346 2.42 -26.50 -35.78
CA GLY A 346 1.64 -26.83 -36.96
C GLY A 346 1.80 -28.32 -37.26
N ALA A 347 0.73 -29.09 -37.08
CA ALA A 347 0.70 -30.50 -37.41
C ALA A 347 0.72 -30.66 -38.93
N ALA A 348 1.90 -30.91 -39.49
CA ALA A 348 2.03 -31.47 -40.83
C ALA A 348 1.41 -32.88 -40.84
N ARG A 349 0.28 -32.99 -41.55
CA ARG A 349 -0.22 -34.20 -42.23
C ARG A 349 0.87 -35.05 -42.90
N PRO A 350 1.08 -36.37 -42.67
CA PRO A 350 1.69 -37.19 -43.72
C PRO A 350 0.81 -37.25 -44.98
#